data_AF-A0A248YP82-F1
#
_entry.id   AF-A0A248YP82-F1
#
_cell.length_a   1.000
_cell.length_b   1.000
_cell.length_c   1.000
_cell.angle_alpha   90.00
_cell.angle_beta   90.00
_cell.angle_gamma   90.00
#
_symmetry.space_group_name_H-M   'P 1'
#
loop_
_entity.id
_entity.type
_entity.pdbx_description
1 polymer ?
#
loop_
_entity_poly.entity_id
_entity_poly.type
_entity_poly.pdbx_seq_one_letter_code
_entity_poly.pdbx_strand_id
1 'polypeptide(L)'
;MLHAVRAAHPLRAAESLAWFTPGTPPGKEIVGYTLSARAAVWLRVGPDGTVQAVDGDPLAEAYEMLLFDGDRELRWLRTPDGLGRAVAVGEDPASLPPGDDVTVDQRPGRDLAAATPRRGDTQRRLLAGEAREHERTGWTALAGRRMATVALPMPFPGTGRWIAVETVEYLVEDGHGNLDVADSRTCRLLPLDEAQTLVRTAPASTHAERTTA
;
A
#
# COMPACT_ATOMS: atom_id res chain seq x y z
N MET A 1 2.14 16.13 -3.03
CA MET A 1 3.36 15.71 -3.76
C MET A 1 3.89 14.48 -3.06
N LEU A 2 4.42 13.47 -3.76
CA LEU A 2 4.96 12.30 -3.07
C LEU A 2 6.36 12.59 -2.53
N HIS A 3 6.59 12.25 -1.27
CA HIS A 3 7.87 12.30 -0.59
C HIS A 3 8.27 10.89 -0.15
N ALA A 4 9.58 10.64 -0.09
CA ALA A 4 10.14 9.35 0.30
C ALA A 4 11.40 9.57 1.13
N VAL A 5 11.48 8.90 2.28
CA VAL A 5 12.66 8.87 3.14
C VAL A 5 13.10 7.43 3.37
N ARG A 6 14.41 7.21 3.48
CA ARG A 6 15.01 5.90 3.77
C ARG A 6 15.67 5.95 5.13
N ALA A 7 15.52 4.88 5.91
CA ALA A 7 16.28 4.74 7.15
C ALA A 7 17.80 4.85 6.88
N ALA A 8 18.52 5.56 7.75
CA ALA A 8 19.95 5.85 7.56
C ALA A 8 20.82 4.58 7.40
N HIS A 9 20.39 3.47 8.00
CA HIS A 9 21.05 2.18 7.93
C HIS A 9 20.03 1.07 7.63
N PRO A 10 20.46 -0.08 7.05
CA PRO A 10 19.60 -1.24 6.92
C PRO A 10 19.06 -1.70 8.27
N LEU A 11 17.78 -2.06 8.30
CA LEU A 11 17.04 -2.43 9.52
C LEU A 11 16.47 -3.85 9.35
N ARG A 12 16.22 -4.55 10.45
CA ARG A 12 15.34 -5.74 10.47
C ARG A 12 13.87 -5.31 10.28
N ALA A 13 12.99 -6.27 10.00
CA ALA A 13 11.56 -5.99 9.85
C ALA A 13 10.95 -5.29 11.09
N ALA A 14 11.21 -5.83 12.29
CA ALA A 14 10.73 -5.24 13.55
C ALA A 14 11.30 -3.84 13.82
N GLU A 15 12.57 -3.60 13.50
CA GLU A 15 13.22 -2.29 13.62
C GLU A 15 12.64 -1.29 12.60
N SER A 16 12.29 -1.75 11.40
CA SER A 16 11.66 -0.93 10.36
C SER A 16 10.25 -0.50 10.77
N LEU A 17 9.49 -1.40 11.39
CA LEU A 17 8.21 -1.06 12.00
C LEU A 17 8.40 -0.02 13.12
N ALA A 18 9.33 -0.27 14.06
CA ALA A 18 9.60 0.65 15.16
C ALA A 18 10.06 2.04 14.67
N TRP A 19 10.79 2.11 13.57
CA TRP A 19 11.20 3.35 12.91
C TRP A 19 10.01 4.11 12.28
N PHE A 20 9.03 3.39 11.72
CA PHE A 20 7.88 3.99 11.03
C PHE A 20 6.76 4.46 11.96
N THR A 21 6.48 3.68 13.02
CA THR A 21 5.34 3.88 13.93
C THR A 21 5.24 5.27 14.59
N PRO A 22 6.32 5.93 15.04
CA PRO A 22 6.24 7.21 15.76
C PRO A 22 5.53 8.34 15.01
N GLY A 23 5.52 8.33 13.68
CA GLY A 23 4.81 9.34 12.89
C GLY A 23 3.34 9.02 12.61
N THR A 24 2.80 7.92 13.17
CA THR A 24 1.41 7.52 12.93
C THR A 24 0.47 8.46 13.67
N PRO A 25 -0.50 9.10 13.00
CA PRO A 25 -1.44 10.00 13.66
C PRO A 25 -2.23 9.30 14.77
N PRO A 26 -2.52 9.98 15.90
CA PRO A 26 -3.34 9.41 16.98
C PRO A 26 -4.68 8.88 16.47
N GLY A 27 -5.05 7.67 16.91
CA GLY A 27 -6.31 7.03 16.52
C GLY A 27 -6.30 6.33 15.15
N LYS A 28 -5.17 6.36 14.43
CA LYS A 28 -4.97 5.53 13.23
C LYS A 28 -4.29 4.22 13.58
N GLU A 29 -4.71 3.16 12.91
CA GLU A 29 -4.04 1.87 12.93
C GLU A 29 -3.13 1.75 11.71
N ILE A 30 -2.00 1.06 11.88
CA ILE A 30 -1.19 0.63 10.75
C ILE A 30 -1.69 -0.75 10.33
N VAL A 31 -1.96 -0.91 9.04
CA VAL A 31 -2.35 -2.19 8.44
C VAL A 31 -1.36 -2.53 7.35
N GLY A 32 -1.12 -3.81 7.11
CA GLY A 32 -0.29 -4.22 6.00
C GLY A 32 -0.11 -5.70 5.92
N TYR A 33 0.91 -6.11 5.19
CA TYR A 33 1.27 -7.52 5.04
C TYR A 33 2.78 -7.71 5.00
N THR A 34 3.16 -8.94 5.30
CA THR A 34 4.50 -9.48 5.10
C THR A 34 4.45 -10.61 4.08
N LEU A 35 5.51 -10.74 3.30
CA LEU A 35 5.73 -11.92 2.47
C LEU A 35 6.88 -12.72 3.06
N SER A 36 6.67 -14.02 3.18
CA SER A 36 7.66 -15.00 3.62
C SER A 36 7.69 -16.16 2.62
N ALA A 37 8.65 -17.06 2.76
CA ALA A 37 8.72 -18.27 1.92
C ALA A 37 7.47 -19.18 2.06
N ARG A 38 6.72 -19.03 3.16
CA ARG A 38 5.58 -19.91 3.49
C ARG A 38 4.22 -19.25 3.21
N ALA A 39 4.12 -17.94 3.40
CA ALA A 39 2.84 -17.26 3.38
C ALA A 39 2.96 -15.75 3.11
N ALA A 40 1.85 -15.19 2.63
CA ALA A 40 1.55 -13.77 2.75
C ALA A 40 0.66 -13.58 3.98
N VAL A 41 1.14 -12.84 4.98
CA VAL A 41 0.44 -12.67 6.25
C VAL A 41 0.08 -11.20 6.43
N TRP A 42 -1.22 -10.90 6.55
CA TRP A 42 -1.65 -9.57 6.92
C TRP A 42 -1.55 -9.35 8.43
N LEU A 43 -1.25 -8.13 8.80
CA LEU A 43 -1.13 -7.69 10.18
C LEU A 43 -1.77 -6.33 10.40
N ARG A 44 -2.16 -6.06 11.64
CA ARG A 44 -2.41 -4.71 12.16
C ARG A 44 -1.46 -4.40 13.29
N VAL A 45 -1.10 -3.13 13.43
CA VAL A 45 -0.29 -2.62 14.54
C VAL A 45 -1.14 -1.63 15.32
N GLY A 46 -1.28 -1.90 16.61
CA GLY A 46 -1.97 -1.02 17.54
C GLY A 46 -1.21 0.28 17.79
N PRO A 47 -1.87 1.28 18.40
CA PRO A 47 -1.26 2.57 18.74
C PRO A 47 -0.12 2.45 19.77
N ASP A 48 -0.07 1.33 20.51
CA ASP A 48 1.00 0.95 21.43
C ASP A 48 2.18 0.23 20.74
N GLY A 49 2.12 0.05 19.42
CA GLY A 49 3.10 -0.72 18.65
C GLY A 49 2.87 -2.23 18.68
N THR A 50 1.79 -2.71 19.33
CA THR A 50 1.51 -4.15 19.40
C THR A 50 1.13 -4.70 18.02
N VAL A 51 1.90 -5.66 17.54
CA VAL A 51 1.66 -6.36 16.28
C VAL A 51 0.63 -7.48 16.48
N GLN A 52 -0.39 -7.51 15.63
CA GLN A 52 -1.39 -8.56 15.61
C GLN A 52 -1.49 -9.17 14.21
N ALA A 53 -1.26 -10.48 14.12
CA ALA A 53 -1.54 -11.32 12.96
C ALA A 53 -2.30 -12.58 13.43
N VAL A 54 -3.01 -13.25 12.52
CA VAL A 54 -3.71 -14.51 12.84
C VAL A 54 -2.72 -15.63 13.14
N ASP A 55 -1.64 -15.72 12.37
CA ASP A 55 -0.68 -16.83 12.47
C ASP A 55 0.73 -16.35 12.78
N GLY A 56 1.24 -16.76 13.95
CA GLY A 56 2.64 -16.58 14.33
C GLY A 56 3.12 -15.13 14.46
N ASP A 57 4.44 -14.97 14.49
CA ASP A 57 5.09 -13.66 14.36
C ASP A 57 5.33 -13.38 12.86
N PRO A 58 4.59 -12.43 12.24
CA PRO A 58 4.72 -12.15 10.82
C PRO A 58 6.09 -11.53 10.46
N LEU A 59 6.80 -10.95 11.43
CA LEU A 59 8.04 -10.21 11.18
C LEU A 59 9.28 -11.10 11.17
N ALA A 60 9.23 -12.28 11.82
CA ALA A 60 10.39 -13.14 12.03
C ALA A 60 10.96 -13.73 10.72
N GLU A 61 10.10 -14.14 9.79
CA GLU A 61 10.47 -14.80 8.52
C GLU A 61 10.20 -13.93 7.28
N ALA A 62 9.80 -12.67 7.47
CA ALA A 62 9.52 -11.77 6.35
C ALA A 62 10.77 -11.57 5.48
N TYR A 63 10.60 -11.66 4.15
CA TYR A 63 11.54 -11.11 3.18
C TYR A 63 11.06 -9.80 2.58
N GLU A 64 9.77 -9.51 2.65
CA GLU A 64 9.18 -8.24 2.24
C GLU A 64 8.09 -7.84 3.24
N MET A 65 7.95 -6.55 3.47
CA MET A 65 6.92 -5.99 4.32
C MET A 65 6.42 -4.67 3.74
N LEU A 66 5.10 -4.53 3.65
CA LEU A 66 4.42 -3.30 3.28
C LEU A 66 3.38 -2.97 4.36
N LEU A 67 3.51 -1.81 5.00
CA LEU A 67 2.58 -1.33 6.01
C LEU A 67 2.09 0.07 5.65
N PHE A 68 0.84 0.41 5.96
CA PHE A 68 0.24 1.71 5.64
C PHE A 68 -0.72 2.17 6.75
N ASP A 69 -0.88 3.48 6.91
CA ASP A 69 -1.82 4.11 7.85
C ASP A 69 -2.84 5.03 7.14
N GLY A 70 -2.91 4.95 5.81
CA GLY A 70 -3.75 5.79 4.97
C GLY A 70 -3.07 7.06 4.45
N ASP A 71 -2.09 7.61 5.16
CA ASP A 71 -1.35 8.81 4.72
C ASP A 71 0.07 8.47 4.29
N ARG A 72 0.64 7.43 4.88
CA ARG A 72 2.01 6.97 4.69
C ARG A 72 2.04 5.47 4.42
N GLU A 73 3.13 5.00 3.81
CA GLU A 73 3.42 3.60 3.59
C GLU A 73 4.88 3.30 3.86
N LEU A 74 5.15 2.29 4.68
CA LEU A 74 6.45 1.66 4.86
C LEU A 74 6.62 0.54 3.84
N ARG A 75 7.76 0.51 3.18
CA ARG A 75 8.22 -0.59 2.34
C ARG A 75 9.56 -1.08 2.87
N TRP A 76 9.66 -2.37 3.11
CA TRP A 76 10.90 -2.99 3.55
C TRP A 76 11.17 -4.26 2.75
N LEU A 77 12.40 -4.38 2.26
CA LEU A 77 12.88 -5.53 1.51
C LEU A 77 14.15 -6.08 2.13
N ARG A 78 14.11 -7.36 2.50
CA ARG A 78 15.19 -8.10 3.15
C ARG A 78 16.37 -8.36 2.21
N THR A 79 17.57 -8.20 2.74
CA THR A 79 18.83 -8.68 2.19
C THR A 79 19.23 -10.04 2.80
N PRO A 80 20.13 -10.82 2.16
CA PRO A 80 20.46 -12.17 2.62
C PRO A 80 20.96 -12.28 4.08
N ASP A 81 21.51 -11.20 4.63
CA ASP A 81 21.96 -11.09 6.03
C ASP A 81 20.84 -10.87 7.06
N GLY A 82 19.58 -10.74 6.61
CA GLY A 82 18.42 -10.52 7.49
C GLY A 82 18.12 -9.06 7.80
N LEU A 83 18.95 -8.14 7.35
CA LEU A 83 18.64 -6.71 7.33
C LEU A 83 17.82 -6.38 6.08
N GLY A 84 17.48 -5.12 5.88
CA GLY A 84 16.77 -4.69 4.69
C GLY A 84 16.63 -3.18 4.58
N ARG A 85 16.30 -2.72 3.37
CA ARG A 85 16.09 -1.30 3.09
C ARG A 85 14.67 -0.92 3.49
N ALA A 86 14.53 -0.07 4.51
CA ALA A 86 13.26 0.54 4.90
C ALA A 86 13.08 1.90 4.20
N VAL A 87 11.96 2.08 3.51
CA VAL A 87 11.54 3.35 2.88
C VAL A 87 10.14 3.70 3.36
N ALA A 88 9.95 4.91 3.86
CA ALA A 88 8.64 5.47 4.15
C ALA A 88 8.27 6.48 3.07
N VAL A 89 7.06 6.36 2.52
CA VAL A 89 6.53 7.26 1.50
C VAL A 89 5.24 7.91 1.99
N GLY A 90 5.00 9.17 1.63
CA GLY A 90 3.83 9.93 2.08
C GLY A 90 3.74 11.30 1.41
N GLU A 91 2.62 12.01 1.62
CA GLU A 91 2.39 13.32 1.00
C GLU A 91 2.78 14.51 1.88
N ASP A 92 2.80 14.31 3.19
CA ASP A 92 3.26 15.28 4.17
C ASP A 92 4.67 14.91 4.64
N PRO A 93 5.73 15.65 4.25
CA PRO A 93 7.09 15.43 4.71
C PRO A 93 7.22 15.41 6.24
N ALA A 94 6.46 16.25 6.94
CA ALA A 94 6.56 16.36 8.40
C ALA A 94 6.02 15.11 9.11
N SER A 95 5.22 14.29 8.42
CA SER A 95 4.69 13.02 8.93
C SER A 95 5.65 11.84 8.73
N LEU A 96 6.71 12.01 7.93
CA LEU A 96 7.67 10.94 7.64
C LEU A 96 8.69 10.76 8.78
N PRO A 97 9.12 9.52 9.06
CA PRO A 97 10.18 9.27 10.05
C PRO A 97 11.52 9.89 9.61
N PRO A 98 12.46 10.13 10.54
CA PRO A 98 13.77 10.68 10.18
C PRO A 98 14.54 9.72 9.26
N GLY A 99 15.17 10.25 8.22
CA GLY A 99 15.92 9.46 7.25
C GLY A 99 16.54 10.31 6.14
N ASP A 100 17.20 9.62 5.21
CA ASP A 100 17.73 10.25 4.00
C ASP A 100 16.61 10.43 2.99
N ASP A 101 16.52 11.59 2.36
CA ASP A 101 15.63 11.80 1.23
C ASP A 101 15.98 10.82 0.09
N VAL A 102 14.95 10.13 -0.42
CA VAL A 102 15.05 9.16 -1.53
C VAL A 102 14.44 9.74 -2.80
N THR A 103 14.25 11.06 -2.84
CA THR A 103 13.66 11.77 -3.97
C THR A 103 14.26 11.24 -5.26
N VAL A 104 13.36 10.76 -6.14
CA VAL A 104 13.62 9.93 -7.33
C VAL A 104 15.06 10.04 -7.83
N ASP A 105 15.80 8.95 -7.62
CA ASP A 105 17.15 8.73 -8.14
C ASP A 105 17.17 9.16 -9.63
N GLN A 106 17.80 10.30 -9.91
CA GLN A 106 17.92 10.88 -11.26
C GLN A 106 18.82 9.97 -12.09
N ARG A 107 18.27 8.86 -12.60
CA ARG A 107 19.01 8.00 -13.53
C ARG A 107 19.30 8.82 -14.79
N PRO A 108 20.58 8.93 -15.22
CA PRO A 108 20.91 9.56 -16.48
C PRO A 108 20.20 8.82 -17.63
N GLY A 109 19.43 9.54 -18.46
CA GLY A 109 18.82 8.99 -19.67
C GLY A 109 17.31 8.69 -19.61
N ARG A 110 16.63 8.96 -18.49
CA ARG A 110 15.19 9.25 -18.53
C ARG A 110 15.00 10.75 -18.30
N ASP A 111 14.40 11.46 -19.25
CA ASP A 111 13.91 12.84 -19.08
C ASP A 111 12.78 12.96 -18.02
N LEU A 112 12.62 11.95 -17.15
CA LEU A 112 11.84 12.04 -15.91
C LEU A 112 12.55 12.86 -14.82
N ALA A 113 13.83 13.23 -15.01
CA ALA A 113 14.68 13.82 -13.97
C ALA A 113 14.19 15.16 -13.38
N ALA A 114 13.16 15.79 -13.97
CA ALA A 114 12.60 17.05 -13.47
C ALA A 114 11.12 16.99 -13.07
N ALA A 115 10.41 15.89 -13.35
CA ALA A 115 8.97 15.82 -13.10
C ALA A 115 8.71 15.27 -11.70
N THR A 116 8.37 16.17 -10.79
CA THR A 116 7.85 15.79 -9.48
C THR A 116 6.53 15.02 -9.64
N PRO A 117 6.41 13.78 -9.12
CA PRO A 117 5.17 13.00 -9.25
C PRO A 117 3.96 13.74 -8.67
N ARG A 118 2.95 13.95 -9.51
CA ARG A 118 1.66 14.55 -9.12
C ARG A 118 0.71 13.46 -8.65
N ARG A 119 -0.09 13.77 -7.63
CA ARG A 119 -1.13 12.87 -7.15
C ARG A 119 -2.19 12.67 -8.24
N GLY A 120 -2.44 11.42 -8.62
CA GLY A 120 -3.57 11.02 -9.46
C GLY A 120 -4.81 10.66 -8.64
N ASP A 121 -5.77 10.01 -9.29
CA ASP A 121 -6.98 9.51 -8.62
C ASP A 121 -6.70 8.26 -7.79
N THR A 122 -7.58 7.98 -6.83
CA THR A 122 -7.56 6.69 -6.13
C THR A 122 -8.17 5.60 -7.01
N GLN A 123 -7.53 4.44 -6.98
CA GLN A 123 -7.96 3.23 -7.65
C GLN A 123 -8.38 2.19 -6.61
N ARG A 124 -9.36 1.36 -6.95
CA ARG A 124 -9.84 0.27 -6.09
C ARG A 124 -9.65 -1.04 -6.80
N ARG A 125 -8.91 -1.96 -6.17
CA ARG A 125 -8.62 -3.28 -6.70
C ARG A 125 -9.30 -4.33 -5.81
N LEU A 126 -10.17 -5.14 -6.41
CA LEU A 126 -10.87 -6.21 -5.70
C LEU A 126 -9.86 -7.25 -5.21
N LEU A 127 -10.03 -7.66 -3.96
CA LEU A 127 -9.34 -8.82 -3.42
C LEU A 127 -10.10 -10.08 -3.80
N ALA A 128 -9.37 -11.04 -4.37
CA ALA A 128 -9.96 -12.30 -4.79
C ALA A 128 -10.35 -13.15 -3.58
N GLY A 129 -11.53 -13.76 -3.64
CA GLY A 129 -12.06 -14.63 -2.59
C GLY A 129 -13.45 -14.22 -2.13
N GLU A 130 -14.11 -15.14 -1.43
CA GLU A 130 -15.35 -14.89 -0.72
C GLU A 130 -15.02 -14.44 0.70
N ALA A 131 -15.58 -13.30 1.11
CA ALA A 131 -15.46 -12.82 2.48
C ALA A 131 -16.30 -13.68 3.43
N ARG A 132 -15.69 -14.10 4.52
CA ARG A 132 -16.32 -14.87 5.60
C ARG A 132 -15.90 -14.29 6.95
N GLU A 133 -16.79 -14.40 7.91
CA GLU A 133 -16.46 -14.07 9.29
C GLU A 133 -15.28 -14.94 9.75
N HIS A 134 -14.27 -14.31 10.34
CA HIS A 134 -13.15 -15.01 10.95
C HIS A 134 -13.42 -15.22 12.44
N GLU A 135 -12.95 -16.33 13.02
CA GLU A 135 -13.14 -16.64 14.45
C GLU A 135 -12.54 -15.57 15.38
N ARG A 136 -11.55 -14.84 14.88
CA ARG A 136 -10.92 -13.70 15.56
C ARG A 136 -11.68 -12.41 15.28
N THR A 137 -12.21 -11.78 16.32
CA THR A 137 -12.91 -10.49 16.23
C THR A 137 -12.08 -9.40 15.54
N GLY A 138 -12.71 -8.69 14.60
CA GLY A 138 -12.08 -7.63 13.81
C GLY A 138 -11.20 -8.15 12.67
N TRP A 139 -11.33 -9.43 12.31
CA TRP A 139 -10.70 -10.03 11.16
C TRP A 139 -11.74 -10.62 10.20
N THR A 140 -11.38 -10.69 8.93
CA THR A 140 -12.19 -11.29 7.87
C THR A 140 -11.35 -12.32 7.12
N ALA A 141 -11.90 -13.51 6.91
CA ALA A 141 -11.27 -14.50 6.04
C ALA A 141 -11.69 -14.24 4.59
N LEU A 142 -10.75 -14.14 3.66
CA LEU A 142 -11.00 -14.30 2.24
C LEU A 142 -10.58 -15.70 1.83
N ALA A 143 -11.52 -16.50 1.36
CA ALA A 143 -11.28 -17.87 0.95
C ALA A 143 -11.85 -18.13 -0.45
N GLY A 144 -11.21 -19.02 -1.21
CA GLY A 144 -11.72 -19.43 -2.51
C GLY A 144 -11.23 -20.81 -2.89
N ARG A 145 -11.95 -21.49 -3.79
CA ARG A 145 -11.63 -22.88 -4.17
C ARG A 145 -10.24 -23.06 -4.80
N ARG A 146 -9.62 -21.99 -5.30
CA ARG A 146 -8.35 -22.01 -6.05
C ARG A 146 -7.25 -21.14 -5.44
N MET A 147 -7.48 -20.60 -4.25
CA MET A 147 -6.56 -19.68 -3.59
C MET A 147 -6.42 -20.04 -2.12
N ALA A 148 -5.26 -19.79 -1.55
CA ALA A 148 -5.07 -19.91 -0.10
C ALA A 148 -6.00 -18.94 0.62
N THR A 149 -6.52 -19.37 1.77
CA THR A 149 -7.26 -18.48 2.66
C THR A 149 -6.32 -17.42 3.21
N VAL A 150 -6.76 -16.16 3.22
CA VAL A 150 -6.04 -15.06 3.84
C VAL A 150 -6.94 -14.40 4.89
N ALA A 151 -6.38 -14.12 6.06
CA ALA A 151 -7.08 -13.36 7.09
C ALA A 151 -6.69 -11.88 6.99
N LEU A 152 -7.67 -11.01 6.79
CA LEU A 152 -7.50 -9.56 6.70
C LEU A 152 -7.87 -8.89 8.02
N PRO A 153 -7.10 -7.88 8.49
CA PRO A 153 -7.36 -7.15 9.72
C PRO A 153 -8.44 -6.08 9.51
N MET A 154 -9.65 -6.52 9.17
CA MET A 154 -10.83 -5.67 9.08
C MET A 154 -12.07 -6.42 9.56
N PRO A 155 -13.08 -5.71 10.12
CA PRO A 155 -14.35 -6.33 10.48
C PRO A 155 -15.04 -6.99 9.28
N PHE A 156 -15.73 -8.11 9.53
CA PHE A 156 -16.50 -8.80 8.52
C PHE A 156 -17.56 -7.87 7.92
N PRO A 157 -17.55 -7.61 6.60
CA PRO A 157 -18.43 -6.62 6.00
C PRO A 157 -19.87 -7.12 5.80
N GLY A 158 -20.16 -8.37 6.16
CA GLY A 158 -21.43 -9.03 5.88
C GLY A 158 -21.38 -9.86 4.59
N THR A 159 -22.38 -10.72 4.43
CA THR A 159 -22.50 -11.60 3.26
C THR A 159 -22.76 -10.81 1.98
N GLY A 160 -22.22 -11.29 0.86
CA GLY A 160 -22.41 -10.67 -0.46
C GLY A 160 -21.62 -9.38 -0.70
N ARG A 161 -20.80 -8.92 0.25
CA ARG A 161 -19.92 -7.76 0.06
C ARG A 161 -18.55 -8.18 -0.44
N TRP A 162 -17.97 -7.35 -1.29
CA TRP A 162 -16.59 -7.50 -1.76
C TRP A 162 -15.64 -6.73 -0.86
N ILE A 163 -14.36 -7.09 -0.90
CA ILE A 163 -13.30 -6.32 -0.25
C ILE A 163 -12.36 -5.81 -1.34
N ALA A 164 -11.94 -4.56 -1.21
CA ALA A 164 -10.95 -3.96 -2.08
C ALA A 164 -9.80 -3.34 -1.28
N VAL A 165 -8.66 -3.22 -1.96
CA VAL A 165 -7.58 -2.34 -1.58
C VAL A 165 -7.74 -1.05 -2.37
N GLU A 166 -7.79 0.08 -1.67
CA GLU A 166 -7.68 1.40 -2.30
C GLU A 166 -6.22 1.82 -2.36
N THR A 167 -5.76 2.20 -3.54
CA THR A 167 -4.42 2.72 -3.80
C THR A 167 -4.53 4.11 -4.41
N VAL A 168 -3.49 4.92 -4.30
CA VAL A 168 -3.31 6.12 -5.12
C VAL A 168 -2.11 5.92 -6.04
N GLU A 169 -2.22 6.37 -7.28
CA GLU A 169 -1.13 6.44 -8.24
C GLU A 169 -0.56 7.86 -8.29
N TYR A 170 0.76 7.95 -8.42
CA TYR A 170 1.50 9.19 -8.60
C TYR A 170 2.06 9.22 -10.00
N LEU A 171 1.70 10.26 -10.74
CA LEU A 171 1.90 10.36 -12.18
C LEU A 171 3.01 11.32 -12.53
N VAL A 172 3.74 11.01 -13.57
CA VAL A 172 4.75 11.86 -14.20
C VAL A 172 4.44 11.93 -15.69
N GLU A 173 4.65 13.10 -16.28
CA GLU A 173 4.46 13.29 -17.71
C GLU A 173 5.81 13.14 -18.42
N ASP A 174 5.85 12.37 -19.51
CA ASP A 174 7.04 12.22 -20.35
C ASP A 174 7.19 13.41 -21.33
N GLY A 175 8.29 13.44 -22.10
CA GLY A 175 8.53 14.48 -23.10
C GLY A 175 7.56 14.51 -24.28
N HIS A 176 6.65 13.54 -24.37
CA HIS A 176 5.60 13.43 -25.38
C HIS A 176 4.21 13.77 -24.84
N GLY A 177 4.07 14.10 -23.55
CA GLY A 177 2.79 14.35 -22.90
C GLY A 177 2.05 13.11 -22.41
N ASN A 178 2.69 11.92 -22.45
CA ASN A 178 2.11 10.70 -21.89
C ASN A 178 2.25 10.68 -20.37
N LEU A 179 1.25 10.14 -19.68
CA LEU A 179 1.28 9.96 -18.23
C LEU A 179 1.74 8.54 -17.87
N ASP A 180 2.85 8.47 -17.13
CA ASP A 180 3.37 7.25 -16.54
C ASP A 180 3.07 7.22 -15.03
N VAL A 181 2.80 6.03 -14.49
CA VAL A 181 2.75 5.82 -13.04
C VAL A 181 4.18 5.72 -12.51
N ALA A 182 4.63 6.74 -11.81
CA ALA A 182 5.94 6.78 -11.16
C ALA A 182 5.98 5.94 -9.88
N ASP A 183 4.90 5.97 -9.11
CA ASP A 183 4.74 5.22 -7.86
C ASP A 183 3.25 5.00 -7.54
N SER A 184 2.95 4.07 -6.65
CA SER A 184 1.62 3.89 -6.08
C SER A 184 1.70 3.59 -4.59
N ARG A 185 0.78 4.15 -3.80
CA ARG A 185 0.68 3.90 -2.35
C ARG A 185 -0.63 3.23 -2.00
N THR A 186 -0.58 2.26 -1.10
CA THR A 186 -1.74 1.65 -0.47
C THR A 186 -2.32 2.56 0.59
N CYS A 187 -3.64 2.78 0.53
CA CYS A 187 -4.33 3.68 1.44
C CYS A 187 -5.11 2.89 2.49
N ARG A 188 -5.95 1.93 2.07
CA ARG A 188 -6.83 1.20 2.99
C ARG A 188 -7.41 -0.06 2.40
N LEU A 189 -7.85 -0.95 3.29
CA LEU A 189 -8.85 -1.98 3.00
C LEU A 189 -10.25 -1.36 3.16
N LEU A 190 -11.18 -1.70 2.27
CA LEU A 190 -12.56 -1.28 2.39
C LEU A 190 -13.53 -2.34 1.87
N PRO A 191 -14.73 -2.44 2.46
CA PRO A 191 -15.83 -3.14 1.82
C PRO A 191 -16.29 -2.37 0.59
N LEU A 192 -16.74 -3.12 -0.42
CA LEU A 192 -17.49 -2.60 -1.55
C LEU A 192 -18.88 -3.22 -1.57
N ASP A 193 -19.85 -2.36 -1.85
CA ASP A 193 -21.22 -2.79 -2.09
C ASP A 193 -21.36 -3.21 -3.56
N GLU A 194 -22.32 -4.09 -3.86
CA GLU A 194 -22.52 -4.65 -5.21
C GLU A 194 -22.67 -3.56 -6.29
N ALA A 195 -23.31 -2.44 -5.95
CA ALA A 195 -23.46 -1.27 -6.82
C ALA A 195 -22.14 -0.55 -7.16
N GLN A 196 -21.12 -0.65 -6.30
CA GLN A 196 -19.81 -0.03 -6.49
C GLN A 196 -18.88 -0.89 -7.36
N THR A 197 -19.20 -2.16 -7.54
CA THR A 197 -18.50 -3.10 -8.43
C THR A 197 -18.85 -2.92 -9.92
N LEU A 198 -19.89 -2.14 -10.25
CA LEU A 198 -20.47 -2.02 -11.60
C LEU A 198 -20.05 -0.77 -12.40
N VAL A 199 -18.96 -0.09 -12.03
CA VAL A 199 -18.43 1.12 -12.71
C VAL A 199 -16.97 0.81 -13.13
N ARG A 200 -16.47 0.81 -14.38
CA ARG A 200 -16.87 1.27 -15.72
C ARG A 200 -16.09 0.43 -16.77
N THR A 201 -16.77 -0.31 -17.65
CA THR A 201 -16.35 -0.44 -19.06
C THR A 201 -17.18 0.56 -19.86
N ALA A 202 -16.89 1.85 -19.70
CA ALA A 202 -17.38 2.85 -20.64
C ALA A 202 -16.23 3.11 -21.64
N PRO A 203 -16.45 2.96 -22.95
CA PRO A 203 -15.44 3.30 -23.94
C PRO A 203 -15.09 4.79 -23.82
N ALA A 204 -13.80 5.10 -24.01
CA ALA A 204 -13.29 6.46 -24.01
C ALA A 204 -14.14 7.35 -24.93
N SER A 205 -14.68 8.43 -24.37
CA SER A 205 -15.46 9.41 -25.11
C SER A 205 -14.61 9.98 -26.25
N THR A 206 -15.16 9.90 -27.46
CA THR A 206 -14.64 10.51 -28.68
C THR A 206 -14.35 11.99 -28.47
N HIS A 207 -13.13 12.39 -28.84
CA HIS A 207 -12.69 13.76 -28.97
C HIS A 207 -13.66 14.53 -29.89
N ALA A 208 -14.25 15.61 -29.39
CA ALA A 208 -14.96 16.56 -30.23
C ALA A 208 -13.93 17.32 -31.07
N GLU A 209 -14.05 17.21 -32.40
CA GLU A 209 -13.37 18.05 -33.36
C GLU A 209 -13.72 19.53 -33.11
N ARG A 210 -12.71 20.34 -32.83
CA ARG A 210 -12.78 21.78 -33.01
C ARG A 210 -12.37 22.08 -34.45
N THR A 211 -13.35 22.38 -35.30
CA THR A 211 -13.10 23.06 -36.57
C THR A 211 -13.70 24.46 -36.45
N THR A 212 -12.80 25.44 -36.25
CA THR A 212 -13.07 26.86 -36.46
C THR A 212 -13.08 27.16 -37.95
N ALA A 213 -14.12 27.86 -38.41
CA ALA A 213 -14.07 28.76 -39.57
C ALA A 213 -14.88 30.02 -39.21
#